data_AF-A0A0S8HVH0-F1
#
_entry.id   AF-A0A0S8HVH0-F1
#
_cell.length_a   1.000
_cell.length_b   1.000
_cell.length_c   1.000
_cell.angle_alpha   90.00
_cell.angle_beta   90.00
_cell.angle_gamma   90.00
#
_symmetry.space_group_name_H-M   'P 1'
#
loop_
_entity.id
_entity.type
_entity.pdbx_description
1 polymer ?
#
loop_
_entity_poly.entity_id
_entity_poly.type
_entity_poly.pdbx_seq_one_letter_code
_entity_poly.pdbx_strand_id
1 'polypeptide(L)'
;MVIRNRDEIVSRGNVRGRGVVADILEAGLAAVDPYTNIRRLIRMEDEKLFIGGHPEMDLSGCGDEVIDLSRAGDIYVIGAGKTVQRQAKALEDVLGEPPGPLPSRKGRRFSLKRSR
;
A
#
# COMPACT_ATOMS: atom_id res chain seq x y z
N MET A 1 -8.73 -0.26 13.76
CA MET A 1 -9.61 0.85 14.11
C MET A 1 -8.80 2.14 14.10
N VAL A 2 -9.14 3.07 13.20
CA VAL A 2 -8.46 4.34 12.94
C VAL A 2 -9.01 5.43 13.87
N ILE A 3 -10.33 5.46 14.10
CA ILE A 3 -10.98 6.37 15.05
C ILE A 3 -10.76 5.85 16.47
N ARG A 4 -9.99 6.58 17.28
CA ARG A 4 -9.55 6.11 18.61
C ARG A 4 -10.57 6.30 19.72
N ASN A 5 -11.42 7.31 19.62
CA ASN A 5 -12.42 7.67 20.62
C ASN A 5 -13.84 7.37 20.12
N ARG A 6 -14.02 6.28 19.37
CA ARG A 6 -15.31 5.90 18.77
C ARG A 6 -16.42 5.81 19.82
N ASP A 7 -16.13 5.17 20.96
CA ASP A 7 -17.12 4.94 22.02
C ASP A 7 -17.62 6.26 22.62
N GLU A 8 -16.72 7.23 22.82
CA GLU A 8 -17.11 8.57 23.27
C GLU A 8 -18.02 9.27 22.26
N ILE A 9 -17.69 9.19 20.96
CA ILE A 9 -18.45 9.84 19.88
C ILE A 9 -19.88 9.29 19.80
N VAL A 10 -20.04 7.96 19.89
CA VAL A 10 -21.34 7.30 19.75
C VAL A 10 -22.15 7.27 21.04
N SER A 11 -21.56 7.54 22.21
CA SER A 11 -22.23 7.45 23.52
C SER A 11 -23.28 8.53 23.82
N ARG A 12 -23.37 9.60 23.01
CA ARG A 12 -24.25 10.76 23.28
C ARG A 12 -24.97 11.26 22.03
N GLY A 13 -26.14 11.86 22.23
CA GLY A 13 -26.95 12.46 21.17
C GLY A 13 -27.60 11.40 20.28
N ASN A 14 -27.58 11.58 18.95
CA ASN A 14 -28.11 10.61 18.00
C ASN A 14 -27.17 9.39 17.87
N VAL A 15 -27.20 8.50 18.86
CA VAL A 15 -26.36 7.30 18.96
C VAL A 15 -26.36 6.48 17.67
N ARG A 16 -27.55 6.16 17.15
CA ARG A 16 -27.69 5.34 15.94
C ARG A 16 -27.11 6.02 14.71
N GLY A 17 -27.44 7.30 14.49
CA GLY A 17 -26.91 8.07 13.37
C GLY A 17 -25.39 8.24 13.43
N ARG A 18 -24.85 8.53 14.62
CA ARG A 18 -23.40 8.65 14.83
C ARG A 18 -22.67 7.33 14.64
N GLY A 19 -23.27 6.22 15.03
CA GLY A 19 -22.75 4.88 14.73
C GLY A 19 -22.57 4.68 13.23
N VAL A 20 -23.63 4.91 12.44
CA VAL A 20 -23.58 4.78 10.97
C VAL A 20 -22.52 5.68 10.36
N VAL A 21 -22.45 6.96 10.76
CA VAL A 21 -21.44 7.89 10.23
C VAL A 21 -20.02 7.46 10.62
N ALA A 22 -19.82 7.03 11.87
CA ALA A 22 -18.52 6.54 12.32
C ALA A 22 -18.07 5.30 11.52
N ASP A 23 -18.99 4.39 11.21
CA ASP A 23 -18.69 3.19 10.42
C ASP A 23 -18.33 3.54 8.97
N ILE A 24 -19.04 4.48 8.34
CA ILE A 24 -18.70 4.99 7.00
C ILE A 24 -17.32 5.64 7.00
N LEU A 25 -17.01 6.47 7.99
CA LEU A 25 -15.71 7.14 8.10
C LEU A 25 -14.57 6.13 8.31
N GLU A 26 -14.78 5.16 9.19
CA GLU A 26 -13.81 4.11 9.46
C GLU A 26 -13.54 3.26 8.20
N ALA A 27 -14.58 2.85 7.49
CA ALA A 27 -14.47 2.13 6.23
C ALA A 27 -13.72 2.96 5.17
N GLY A 28 -14.04 4.25 5.04
CA GLY A 28 -13.37 5.15 4.11
C GLY A 28 -11.88 5.35 4.44
N LEU A 29 -11.55 5.52 5.73
CA LEU A 29 -10.16 5.65 6.19
C LEU A 29 -9.36 4.36 5.98
N ALA A 30 -9.98 3.20 6.17
CA ALA A 30 -9.35 1.91 5.89
C ALA A 30 -9.12 1.69 4.38
N ALA A 31 -10.07 2.10 3.54
CA ALA A 31 -9.99 1.93 2.08
C ALA A 31 -8.84 2.71 1.43
N VAL A 32 -8.37 3.80 2.06
CA VAL A 32 -7.27 4.64 1.54
C VAL A 32 -5.90 4.29 2.14
N ASP A 33 -5.78 3.23 2.94
CA ASP A 33 -4.50 2.84 3.54
C ASP A 33 -3.46 2.51 2.46
N PRO A 34 -2.36 3.29 2.35
CA PRO A 34 -1.41 3.13 1.26
C PRO A 34 -0.69 1.78 1.27
N TYR A 35 -0.48 1.20 2.45
CA TYR A 35 0.21 -0.08 2.58
C TYR A 35 -0.67 -1.21 2.02
N THR A 36 -1.91 -1.29 2.47
CA THR A 36 -2.90 -2.28 2.04
C THR A 36 -3.17 -2.19 0.54
N ASN A 37 -3.29 -0.96 0.00
CA ASN A 37 -3.56 -0.77 -1.41
C ASN A 37 -2.38 -1.17 -2.30
N ILE A 38 -1.14 -0.87 -1.91
CA ILE A 38 0.05 -1.34 -2.64
C ILE A 38 0.08 -2.87 -2.67
N ARG A 39 -0.17 -3.54 -1.53
CA ARG A 39 -0.13 -5.01 -1.46
C ARG A 39 -1.23 -5.71 -2.27
N ARG A 40 -2.32 -5.00 -2.58
CA ARG A 40 -3.40 -5.46 -3.46
C ARG A 40 -3.05 -5.26 -4.94
N LEU A 41 -2.48 -4.10 -5.25
CA LEU A 41 -2.15 -3.69 -6.61
C LEU A 41 -0.86 -4.31 -7.14
N ILE A 42 0.09 -4.64 -6.27
CA ILE A 42 1.37 -5.21 -6.66
C ILE A 42 1.48 -6.60 -6.03
N ARG A 43 1.61 -7.62 -6.87
CA ARG A 43 1.69 -9.01 -6.47
C ARG A 43 2.91 -9.65 -7.12
N MET A 44 3.59 -10.52 -6.37
CA MET A 44 4.73 -11.28 -6.86
C MET A 44 4.33 -12.76 -6.86
N GLU A 45 4.44 -13.38 -8.03
CA GLU A 45 4.24 -14.82 -8.21
C GLU A 45 5.45 -15.36 -8.98
N ASP A 46 6.23 -16.23 -8.35
CA ASP A 46 7.52 -16.71 -8.85
C ASP A 46 8.47 -15.55 -9.24
N GLU A 47 8.97 -15.51 -10.47
CA GLU A 47 9.77 -14.40 -11.00
C GLU A 47 8.93 -13.41 -11.83
N LYS A 48 7.63 -13.31 -11.56
CA LYS A 48 6.73 -12.37 -12.25
C LYS A 48 6.13 -11.36 -11.27
N LEU A 49 6.26 -10.10 -11.64
CA LEU A 49 5.65 -8.99 -10.93
C LEU A 49 4.38 -8.56 -11.66
N PHE A 50 3.25 -8.63 -10.97
CA PHE A 50 1.94 -8.20 -11.45
C PHE A 50 1.65 -6.82 -10.85
N ILE A 51 1.31 -5.86 -11.71
CA ILE A 51 1.04 -4.47 -11.33
C ILE A 51 -0.33 -4.08 -11.88
N GLY A 52 -1.22 -3.64 -10.99
CA GLY A 52 -2.57 -3.22 -11.35
C GLY A 52 -3.59 -4.34 -11.24
N GLY A 53 -4.51 -4.40 -12.21
CA GLY A 53 -5.48 -5.47 -12.47
C GLY A 53 -6.39 -5.94 -11.33
N HIS A 54 -6.32 -5.33 -10.15
CA HIS A 54 -7.13 -5.75 -9.02
C HIS A 54 -8.62 -5.49 -9.33
N PRO A 55 -9.52 -6.50 -9.26
CA PRO A 55 -10.91 -6.37 -9.75
C PRO A 55 -11.70 -5.20 -9.16
N GLU A 56 -11.43 -4.86 -7.89
CA GLU A 56 -12.11 -3.75 -7.19
C GLU A 56 -11.47 -2.37 -7.43
N MET A 57 -10.31 -2.30 -8.10
CA MET A 57 -9.52 -1.07 -8.26
C MET A 57 -9.17 -0.74 -9.71
N ASP A 58 -9.22 -1.71 -10.61
CA ASP A 58 -8.94 -1.50 -12.03
C ASP A 58 -10.13 -0.88 -12.76
N LEU A 59 -10.11 0.46 -12.87
CA LEU A 59 -11.09 1.21 -13.66
C LEU A 59 -10.77 1.22 -15.15
N SER A 60 -9.56 0.81 -15.54
CA SER A 60 -9.12 0.79 -16.94
C SER A 60 -9.61 -0.44 -17.69
N GLY A 61 -9.83 -1.55 -16.97
CA GLY A 61 -10.18 -2.84 -17.54
C GLY A 61 -9.01 -3.51 -18.29
N CYS A 62 -7.79 -2.97 -18.17
CA CYS A 62 -6.60 -3.49 -18.82
C CYS A 62 -6.03 -4.73 -18.12
N GLY A 63 -6.45 -5.02 -16.89
CA GLY A 63 -5.92 -6.12 -16.10
C GLY A 63 -4.52 -5.83 -15.57
N ASP A 64 -3.80 -6.89 -15.23
CA ASP A 64 -2.44 -6.78 -14.70
C ASP A 64 -1.43 -6.49 -15.80
N GLU A 65 -0.55 -5.53 -15.56
CA GLU A 65 0.73 -5.45 -16.25
C GLU A 65 1.70 -6.46 -15.61
N VAL A 66 2.27 -7.34 -16.43
CA VAL A 66 3.14 -8.44 -15.96
C VAL A 66 4.56 -8.21 -16.42
N ILE A 67 5.49 -8.11 -15.47
CA ILE A 67 6.91 -7.95 -15.72
C ILE A 67 7.63 -9.24 -15.30
N ASP A 68 8.33 -9.87 -16.25
CA ASP A 68 9.19 -11.03 -15.99
C ASP A 68 10.55 -10.57 -15.44
N LEU A 69 10.76 -10.81 -14.15
CA LEU A 69 11.95 -10.42 -13.41
C LEU A 69 13.19 -11.25 -13.77
N SER A 70 13.03 -12.43 -14.36
CA SER A 70 14.17 -13.21 -14.87
C SER A 70 14.87 -12.53 -16.04
N ARG A 71 14.17 -11.60 -16.71
CA ARG A 71 14.64 -10.83 -17.86
C ARG A 71 14.84 -9.36 -17.53
N ALA A 72 14.35 -8.90 -16.38
CA ALA A 72 14.54 -7.55 -15.90
C ALA A 72 15.91 -7.43 -15.19
N GLY A 73 16.57 -6.29 -15.35
CA GLY A 73 17.77 -5.95 -14.60
C GLY A 73 17.43 -5.47 -13.18
N ASP A 74 18.22 -4.53 -12.67
CA ASP A 74 17.96 -3.93 -11.35
C ASP A 74 16.63 -3.16 -11.33
N ILE A 75 15.83 -3.35 -10.27
CA ILE A 75 14.59 -2.62 -10.03
C ILE A 75 14.88 -1.39 -9.16
N TYR A 76 14.44 -0.23 -9.62
CA TYR A 76 14.60 1.04 -8.90
C TYR A 76 13.23 1.60 -8.51
N VAL A 77 13.05 1.85 -7.21
CA VAL A 77 11.84 2.46 -6.67
C VAL A 77 12.13 3.89 -6.32
N ILE A 78 11.40 4.82 -6.93
CA ILE A 78 11.49 6.24 -6.63
C ILE A 78 10.11 6.71 -6.18
N GLY A 79 10.03 7.20 -4.95
CA GLY A 79 8.80 7.73 -4.41
C GLY A 79 8.97 9.15 -3.89
N ALA A 80 7.95 9.97 -4.11
CA ALA A 80 7.88 11.32 -3.59
C ALA A 80 6.47 11.58 -3.02
N GLY A 81 6.39 11.99 -1.77
CA GLY A 81 5.11 12.28 -1.12
C GLY A 81 5.10 12.03 0.38
N LYS A 82 4.02 12.42 1.04
CA LYS A 82 3.87 12.28 2.50
C LYS A 82 3.69 10.81 2.93
N THR A 83 3.12 9.99 2.06
CA THR A 83 2.78 8.59 2.32
C THR A 83 3.79 7.60 1.75
N VAL A 84 4.88 8.09 1.17
CA VAL A 84 5.87 7.28 0.44
C VAL A 84 6.48 6.17 1.30
N GLN A 85 6.67 6.41 2.60
CA GLN A 85 7.28 5.42 3.49
C GLN A 85 6.42 4.17 3.66
N ARG A 86 5.09 4.34 3.76
CA ARG A 86 4.14 3.22 3.86
C ARG A 86 4.07 2.43 2.56
N GLN A 87 4.11 3.13 1.43
CA GLN A 87 4.11 2.51 0.10
C GLN A 87 5.41 1.73 -0.17
N ALA A 88 6.56 2.33 0.15
CA ALA A 88 7.85 1.69 0.04
C ALA A 88 7.92 0.43 0.90
N LYS A 89 7.44 0.52 2.16
CA LYS A 89 7.41 -0.65 3.06
C LYS A 89 6.54 -1.79 2.52
N ALA A 90 5.37 -1.47 1.96
CA ALA A 90 4.53 -2.48 1.32
C ALA A 90 5.22 -3.13 0.11
N LEU A 91 5.93 -2.34 -0.69
CA LEU A 91 6.64 -2.84 -1.85
C LEU A 91 7.84 -3.73 -1.46
N GLU A 92 8.58 -3.36 -0.42
CA GLU A 92 9.62 -4.23 0.19
C GLU A 92 9.02 -5.56 0.65
N ASP A 93 7.87 -5.53 1.33
CA ASP A 93 7.21 -6.74 1.82
C ASP A 93 6.68 -7.64 0.68
N VAL A 94 6.38 -7.08 -0.49
CA VAL A 94 5.95 -7.83 -1.69
C VAL A 94 7.16 -8.41 -2.44
N LEU A 95 8.24 -7.65 -2.58
CA LEU A 95 9.44 -8.06 -3.32
C LEU A 95 10.39 -8.94 -2.50
N GLY A 96 10.24 -8.98 -1.17
CA GLY A 96 11.16 -9.65 -0.26
C GLY A 96 12.26 -8.73 0.27
N GLU A 97 13.03 -9.21 1.25
CA GLU A 97 13.97 -8.40 2.03
C GLU A 97 15.12 -7.82 1.18
N PRO A 98 15.28 -6.50 1.10
CA PRO A 98 16.50 -5.87 0.61
C PRO A 98 17.61 -5.98 1.67
N PRO A 99 18.87 -6.27 1.30
CA PRO A 99 19.98 -6.17 2.24
C PRO A 99 20.33 -4.68 2.49
N GLY A 100 19.63 -4.00 3.40
CA GLY A 100 20.06 -2.68 3.87
C GLY A 100 19.05 -1.88 4.69
N PRO A 101 19.50 -1.06 5.67
CA PRO A 101 18.62 -0.31 6.57
C PRO A 101 17.99 0.94 5.92
N LEU A 102 16.73 1.22 6.28
CA LEU A 102 15.94 2.39 5.88
C LEU A 102 16.29 3.66 6.69
N PRO A 103 16.71 4.79 6.07
CA PRO A 103 16.76 6.09 6.73
C PRO A 103 15.56 6.97 6.34
N SER A 104 14.94 7.59 7.33
CA SER A 104 13.87 8.59 7.18
C SER A 104 14.42 9.98 6.80
N ARG A 105 13.81 10.57 5.76
CA ARG A 105 13.81 11.98 5.29
C ARG A 105 15.04 12.55 4.54
N LYS A 106 14.66 13.34 3.52
CA LYS A 106 15.41 14.09 2.47
C LYS A 106 15.96 13.22 1.34
N GLY A 107 15.37 13.46 0.16
CA GLY A 107 15.44 12.62 -1.04
C GLY A 107 16.83 12.13 -1.37
N ARG A 108 16.94 10.81 -1.56
CA ARG A 108 18.05 10.15 -2.24
C ARG A 108 17.52 8.89 -2.94
N ARG A 109 18.15 8.56 -4.07
CA ARG A 109 17.92 7.34 -4.86
C ARG A 109 18.24 6.11 -4.02
N PHE A 110 17.43 5.07 -4.17
CA PHE A 110 17.70 3.74 -3.63
C PHE A 110 17.96 2.78 -4.78
N SER A 111 18.98 1.94 -4.63
CA SER A 111 19.24 0.77 -5.47
C SER A 111 19.02 -0.48 -4.63
N LEU A 112 18.06 -1.30 -5.01
CA LEU A 112 17.90 -2.64 -4.46
C LEU A 112 18.99 -3.53 -5.07
N LYS A 113 19.97 -3.96 -4.28
CA LYS A 113 20.92 -5.01 -4.69
C LYS A 113 20.47 -6.33 -4.06
N ARG A 114 20.13 -7.31 -4.91
CA ARG A 114 19.74 -8.68 -4.48
C ARG A 114 20.95 -9.36 -3.84
N SER A 115 20.80 -9.91 -2.63
CA SER A 115 21.74 -10.92 -2.11
C SER A 115 21.44 -12.23 -2.84
N ARG A 116 22.50 -12.86 -3.37
CA ARG A 116 22.44 -14.19 -3.98
C ARG A 116 22.02 -15.26 -2.99
#